data_AF-A0A969AH46-F1
#
_entry.id   AF-A0A969AH46-F1
#
_cell.length_a   1.000
_cell.length_b   1.000
_cell.length_c   1.000
_cell.angle_alpha   90.00
_cell.angle_beta   90.00
_cell.angle_gamma   90.00
#
_symmetry.space_group_name_H-M   'P 1'
#
loop_
_entity.id
_entity.type
_entity.pdbx_description
1 polymer ?
#
loop_
_entity_poly.entity_id
_entity_poly.type
_entity_poly.pdbx_seq_one_letter_code
_entity_poly.pdbx_strand_id
1 'polypeptide(L)'
;MDALDELTYSVTLEDGSELPSWLSFDASTRSFSGTPSNGDVGTVNIKVVATDSFGETVSDTFTLEVESTNDIPTLESAIANQIATEDSAFNFTIPDNTFNDVDAEDELTYSVTLEDDSALPSWLSFNPETRT
;
A
#
# COMPACT_ATOMS: atom_id res chain seq x y z
N MET A 1 -4.58 21.59 -43.39
CA MET A 1 -4.04 20.68 -42.36
C MET A 1 -2.61 20.41 -42.79
N ASP A 2 -1.67 21.16 -42.22
CA ASP A 2 -0.27 21.05 -42.60
C ASP A 2 0.34 19.82 -41.91
N ALA A 3 1.15 19.05 -42.63
CA ALA A 3 1.39 17.65 -42.33
C ALA A 3 2.56 17.38 -41.36
N LEU A 4 3.10 18.40 -40.68
CA LEU A 4 4.32 18.27 -39.85
C LEU A 4 4.38 19.29 -38.70
N ASP A 5 3.28 19.55 -37.99
CA ASP A 5 3.44 20.21 -36.68
C ASP A 5 3.90 19.16 -35.67
N GLU A 6 5.21 19.13 -35.42
CA GLU A 6 5.82 18.22 -34.45
C GLU A 6 5.50 18.72 -33.04
N LEU A 7 4.70 17.95 -32.30
CA LEU A 7 4.40 18.24 -30.91
C LEU A 7 5.45 17.63 -30.00
N THR A 8 5.98 18.44 -29.09
CA THR A 8 6.77 17.97 -27.94
C THR A 8 5.87 17.90 -26.71
N TYR A 9 6.14 16.93 -25.82
CA TYR A 9 5.36 16.69 -24.62
C TYR A 9 6.23 16.76 -23.37
N SER A 10 5.74 17.47 -22.36
CA SER A 10 6.30 17.45 -21.02
C SER A 10 5.22 17.10 -20.00
N VAL A 11 5.59 16.38 -18.95
CA VAL A 11 4.66 15.93 -17.92
C VAL A 11 5.20 16.27 -16.53
N THR A 12 4.34 16.81 -15.69
CA THR A 12 4.58 17.10 -14.27
C THR A 12 3.37 16.64 -13.46
N LEU A 13 3.46 16.71 -12.14
CA LEU A 13 2.24 16.78 -11.33
C LEU A 13 1.51 18.10 -11.57
N GLU A 14 0.23 18.14 -11.18
CA GLU A 14 -0.63 19.32 -11.34
C GLU A 14 -0.07 20.57 -10.64
N ASP A 15 0.59 20.39 -9.50
CA ASP A 15 1.27 21.46 -8.74
C ASP A 15 2.62 21.89 -9.34
N GLY A 16 3.05 21.23 -10.41
CA GLY A 16 4.31 21.49 -11.11
C GLY A 16 5.52 20.71 -10.59
N SER A 17 5.38 19.84 -9.59
CA SER A 17 6.48 18.99 -9.15
C SER A 17 6.78 17.86 -10.15
N GLU A 18 7.93 17.20 -9.97
CA GLU A 18 8.30 16.02 -10.74
C GLU A 18 7.32 14.86 -10.49
N LEU A 19 7.23 13.93 -11.45
CA LEU A 19 6.48 12.70 -11.29
C LEU A 19 7.03 11.84 -10.14
N PRO A 20 6.19 11.04 -9.46
CA PRO A 20 6.65 10.05 -8.49
C PRO A 20 7.70 9.12 -9.11
N SER A 21 8.66 8.65 -8.32
CA SER A 21 9.79 7.85 -8.83
C SER A 21 9.39 6.55 -9.52
N TRP A 22 8.18 6.04 -9.24
CA TRP A 22 7.64 4.84 -9.89
C TRP A 22 6.96 5.12 -11.23
N LEU A 23 6.63 6.38 -11.57
CA LEU A 23 5.90 6.76 -12.78
C LEU A 23 6.81 7.46 -13.79
N SER A 24 6.88 6.92 -15.00
CA SER A 24 7.66 7.46 -16.11
C SER A 24 6.76 7.76 -17.31
N PHE A 25 7.12 8.79 -18.09
CA PHE A 25 6.47 9.14 -19.34
C PHE A 25 7.49 9.14 -20.49
N ASP A 26 7.23 8.33 -21.51
CA ASP A 26 7.98 8.34 -22.77
C ASP A 26 7.27 9.27 -23.77
N ALA A 27 7.85 10.44 -24.02
CA ALA A 27 7.30 11.43 -24.95
C ALA A 27 7.30 10.97 -26.42
N SER A 28 8.18 10.04 -26.80
CA SER A 28 8.28 9.53 -28.17
C SER A 28 7.13 8.57 -28.51
N THR A 29 6.72 7.76 -27.52
CA THR A 29 5.63 6.79 -27.65
C THR A 29 4.34 7.26 -26.97
N ARG A 30 4.37 8.41 -26.28
CA ARG A 30 3.27 9.00 -25.49
C ARG A 30 2.69 8.02 -24.46
N SER A 31 3.57 7.23 -23.85
CA SER A 31 3.19 6.13 -22.96
C SER A 31 3.66 6.39 -21.53
N PHE A 32 2.75 6.20 -20.58
CA PHE A 32 3.09 6.11 -19.16
C PHE A 32 3.45 4.66 -18.81
N SER A 33 4.46 4.48 -17.97
CA SER A 33 4.82 3.16 -17.42
C SER A 33 5.34 3.30 -15.99
N GLY A 34 5.18 2.24 -15.19
CA GLY A 34 5.54 2.28 -13.78
C GLY A 34 4.97 1.11 -12.99
N THR A 35 5.45 0.96 -11.75
CA THR A 35 4.93 0.00 -10.78
C THR A 35 4.82 0.68 -9.42
N PRO A 36 3.63 1.16 -9.02
CA PRO A 36 3.43 1.72 -7.69
C PRO A 36 3.62 0.64 -6.61
N SER A 37 3.99 1.07 -5.41
CA SER A 37 4.02 0.26 -4.19
C SER A 37 2.81 0.55 -3.30
N ASN A 38 2.65 -0.19 -2.20
CA ASN A 38 1.60 0.11 -1.22
C ASN A 38 1.71 1.54 -0.65
N GLY A 39 2.94 2.09 -0.56
CA GLY A 39 3.16 3.48 -0.14
C GLY A 39 2.67 4.53 -1.15
N ASP A 40 2.29 4.11 -2.36
CA ASP A 40 1.82 4.96 -3.45
C ASP A 40 0.30 4.85 -3.67
N VAL A 41 -0.42 4.06 -2.86
CA VAL A 41 -1.88 3.95 -2.88
C VAL A 41 -2.51 5.33 -2.66
N GLY A 42 -3.49 5.66 -3.50
CA GLY A 42 -4.14 6.96 -3.51
C GLY A 42 -4.16 7.62 -4.88
N THR A 43 -4.25 8.96 -4.91
CA THR A 43 -4.48 9.72 -6.14
C THR A 43 -3.27 10.56 -6.54
N VAL A 44 -2.92 10.52 -7.82
CA VAL A 44 -1.89 11.36 -8.44
C VAL A 44 -2.53 12.25 -9.52
N ASN A 45 -2.48 13.57 -9.35
CA ASN A 45 -2.96 14.52 -10.36
C ASN A 45 -1.82 14.89 -11.32
N ILE A 46 -1.98 14.53 -12.59
CA ILE A 46 -0.95 14.65 -13.62
C ILE A 46 -1.32 15.75 -14.59
N LYS A 47 -0.34 16.57 -14.96
CA LYS A 47 -0.46 17.60 -16.00
C LYS A 47 0.41 17.24 -17.20
N VAL A 48 -0.21 17.18 -18.37
CA VAL A 48 0.48 17.00 -19.66
C VAL A 48 0.45 18.31 -20.42
N VAL A 49 1.60 18.78 -20.89
CA VAL A 49 1.74 19.97 -21.73
C VAL A 49 2.20 19.54 -23.12
N ALA A 50 1.44 19.91 -24.15
CA ALA A 50 1.84 19.79 -25.54
C ALA A 50 2.34 21.15 -26.03
N THR A 51 3.48 21.17 -26.71
CA THR A 51 4.09 22.37 -27.29
C THR A 51 4.27 22.17 -28.78
N ASP A 52 3.83 23.13 -29.59
CA ASP A 52 4.02 23.12 -31.04
C ASP A 52 5.42 23.58 -31.45
N SER A 53 5.69 23.54 -32.77
CA SER A 53 6.98 23.96 -33.33
C SER A 53 7.28 25.46 -33.18
N PHE A 54 6.28 26.27 -32.83
CA PHE A 54 6.37 27.71 -32.59
C PHE A 54 6.51 28.07 -31.10
N GLY A 55 6.40 27.08 -30.20
CA GLY A 55 6.49 27.25 -28.76
C GLY A 55 5.15 27.60 -28.09
N GLU A 56 4.03 27.55 -28.82
CA GLU A 56 2.70 27.67 -28.21
C GLU A 56 2.35 26.39 -27.47
N THR A 57 1.68 26.52 -26.31
CA THR A 57 1.40 25.39 -25.43
C THR A 57 -0.07 25.27 -25.10
N VAL A 58 -0.52 24.03 -24.94
CA VAL A 58 -1.80 23.68 -24.31
C VAL A 58 -1.56 22.57 -23.30
N SER A 59 -2.36 22.53 -22.24
CA SER A 59 -2.25 21.49 -21.23
C SER A 59 -3.59 20.85 -20.91
N ASP A 60 -3.51 19.59 -20.50
CA ASP A 60 -4.63 18.85 -19.90
C ASP A 60 -4.17 18.25 -18.56
N THR A 61 -5.14 17.98 -17.69
CA THR A 61 -4.92 17.38 -16.38
C THR A 61 -5.83 16.17 -16.20
N PHE A 62 -5.30 15.10 -15.63
CA PHE A 62 -6.08 13.91 -15.28
C PHE A 62 -5.61 13.34 -13.94
N THR A 63 -6.50 12.57 -13.30
CA THR A 63 -6.19 11.85 -12.06
C THR A 63 -5.88 10.40 -12.38
N LEU A 64 -4.77 9.90 -11.85
CA LEU A 64 -4.42 8.50 -11.80
C LEU A 64 -4.68 8.00 -10.37
N GLU A 65 -5.58 7.02 -10.25
CA GLU A 65 -5.87 6.34 -8.99
C GLU A 65 -5.05 5.05 -8.91
N VAL A 66 -4.30 4.90 -7.82
CA VAL A 66 -3.59 3.68 -7.44
C VAL A 66 -4.46 2.98 -6.40
N GLU A 67 -5.15 1.93 -6.84
CA GLU A 67 -5.97 1.08 -5.98
C GLU A 67 -5.07 0.15 -5.14
N SER A 68 -5.47 -0.12 -3.89
CA SER A 68 -4.78 -1.12 -3.06
C SER A 68 -5.11 -2.52 -3.55
N THR A 69 -4.17 -3.44 -3.38
CA THR A 69 -4.39 -4.88 -3.51
C THR A 69 -4.03 -5.55 -2.21
N ASN A 70 -4.97 -6.27 -1.62
CA ASN A 70 -4.79 -6.97 -0.35
C ASN A 70 -3.55 -7.88 -0.38
N ASP A 71 -2.57 -7.57 0.46
CA ASP A 71 -1.42 -8.36 0.84
C ASP A 71 -1.75 -9.24 2.06
N ILE A 72 -0.95 -10.27 2.32
CA ILE A 72 -1.16 -11.12 3.49
C ILE A 72 -0.44 -10.53 4.72
N PRO A 73 -0.99 -10.70 5.94
CA PRO A 73 -0.29 -10.31 7.15
C PRO A 73 1.06 -11.02 7.28
N THR A 74 2.03 -10.31 7.84
CA THR A 74 3.40 -10.80 8.08
C THR A 74 3.70 -10.89 9.57
N LEU A 75 4.62 -11.79 9.94
CA LEU A 75 5.15 -11.88 11.30
C LEU A 75 6.29 -10.87 11.47
N GLU A 76 6.08 -9.84 12.28
CA GLU A 76 7.06 -8.80 12.58
C GLU A 76 7.88 -9.15 13.83
N SER A 77 7.22 -9.69 14.87
CA SER A 77 7.88 -10.08 16.12
C SER A 77 7.37 -11.41 16.64
N ALA A 78 8.26 -12.39 16.74
CA ALA A 78 7.91 -13.71 17.25
C ALA A 78 7.50 -13.64 18.74
N ILE A 79 6.41 -14.34 19.06
CA ILE A 79 5.98 -14.53 20.45
C ILE A 79 6.97 -15.50 21.14
N ALA A 80 7.58 -15.05 22.24
CA ALA A 80 8.45 -15.91 23.04
C ALA A 80 7.64 -16.99 23.79
N ASN A 81 8.31 -18.09 24.16
CA ASN A 81 7.69 -19.13 24.98
C ASN A 81 7.19 -18.55 26.31
N GLN A 82 5.95 -18.87 26.64
CA GLN A 82 5.32 -18.46 27.91
C GLN A 82 5.39 -19.61 28.92
N ILE A 83 5.42 -19.27 30.21
CA ILE A 83 5.40 -20.24 31.32
C ILE A 83 4.19 -19.90 32.19
N ALA A 84 3.30 -20.88 32.37
CA ALA A 84 2.25 -20.82 33.38
C ALA A 84 2.70 -21.61 34.62
N THR A 85 2.39 -21.09 35.81
CA THR A 85 2.60 -21.81 37.08
C THR A 85 1.27 -22.44 37.49
N GLU A 86 1.30 -23.68 37.95
CA GLU A 86 0.11 -24.35 38.47
C GLU A 86 -0.54 -23.54 39.61
N ASP A 87 -1.86 -23.69 39.72
CA ASP A 87 -2.69 -22.97 40.71
C ASP A 87 -2.59 -21.43 40.68
N SER A 88 -2.03 -20.88 39.59
CA SER A 88 -1.88 -19.45 39.38
C SER A 88 -2.61 -19.01 38.12
N ALA A 89 -3.24 -17.83 38.17
CA ALA A 89 -3.85 -17.26 36.98
C ALA A 89 -2.78 -16.95 35.92
N PHE A 90 -3.04 -17.39 34.69
CA PHE A 90 -2.23 -17.05 33.52
C PHE A 90 -2.92 -15.95 32.71
N ASN A 91 -2.17 -14.93 32.33
CA ASN A 91 -2.63 -13.85 31.46
C ASN A 91 -1.50 -13.45 30.53
N PHE A 92 -1.77 -13.40 29.24
CA PHE A 92 -0.80 -12.98 28.23
C PHE A 92 -1.54 -12.18 27.16
N THR A 93 -1.02 -11.00 26.84
CA THR A 93 -1.53 -10.19 25.74
C THR A 93 -0.55 -10.29 24.58
N ILE A 94 -1.04 -10.63 23.38
CA ILE A 94 -0.23 -10.63 22.16
C ILE A 94 0.26 -9.20 21.92
N PRO A 95 1.58 -8.95 21.85
CA PRO A 95 2.12 -7.62 21.60
C PRO A 95 1.59 -6.99 20.29
N ASP A 96 1.42 -5.67 20.29
CA ASP A 96 0.93 -4.93 19.12
C ASP A 96 1.78 -5.14 17.86
N ASN A 97 3.07 -5.36 18.04
CA ASN A 97 4.06 -5.53 16.97
C ASN A 97 4.32 -7.00 16.61
N THR A 98 3.42 -7.93 16.96
CA THR A 98 3.59 -9.34 16.58
C THR A 98 3.34 -9.54 15.08
N PHE A 99 2.24 -9.01 14.56
CA PHE A 99 1.88 -9.12 13.15
C PHE A 99 1.70 -7.73 12.55
N ASN A 100 2.04 -7.58 11.28
CA ASN A 100 1.83 -6.35 10.52
C ASN A 100 1.18 -6.67 9.19
N ASP A 101 0.17 -5.87 8.82
CA ASP A 101 -0.29 -5.78 7.44
C ASP A 101 0.19 -4.46 6.83
N VAL A 102 0.55 -4.48 5.55
CA VAL A 102 1.01 -3.29 4.86
C VAL A 102 -0.19 -2.48 4.33
N ASP A 103 -1.33 -3.12 4.09
CA ASP A 103 -2.55 -2.45 3.65
C ASP A 103 -3.10 -1.50 4.72
N ALA A 104 -3.25 -0.22 4.35
CA ALA A 104 -3.58 0.84 5.31
C ALA A 104 -5.02 0.77 5.85
N GLU A 105 -5.91 0.03 5.17
CA GLU A 105 -7.33 -0.10 5.52
C GLU A 105 -7.67 -1.47 6.14
N ASP A 106 -6.68 -2.34 6.35
CA ASP A 106 -6.90 -3.69 6.85
C ASP A 106 -6.91 -3.77 8.38
N GLU A 107 -7.91 -4.47 8.91
CA GLU A 107 -8.00 -4.83 10.32
C GLU A 107 -7.54 -6.27 10.53
N LEU A 108 -6.50 -6.45 11.35
CA LEU A 108 -6.03 -7.79 11.72
C LEU A 108 -7.05 -8.49 12.62
N THR A 109 -7.51 -9.66 12.18
CA THR A 109 -8.33 -10.57 12.98
C THR A 109 -7.47 -11.68 13.58
N TYR A 110 -7.65 -11.94 14.87
CA TYR A 110 -6.83 -12.91 15.62
C TYR A 110 -7.65 -14.14 16.01
N SER A 111 -7.03 -15.32 15.91
CA SER A 111 -7.54 -16.57 16.46
C SER A 111 -6.40 -17.36 17.06
N VAL A 112 -6.66 -18.08 18.16
CA VAL A 112 -5.66 -18.91 18.82
C VAL A 112 -6.18 -20.34 18.94
N THR A 113 -5.38 -21.27 18.45
CA THR A 113 -5.58 -22.73 18.53
C THR A 113 -4.33 -23.38 19.13
N LEU A 114 -4.42 -24.67 19.45
CA LEU A 114 -3.23 -25.48 19.67
C LEU A 114 -2.49 -25.73 18.35
N GLU A 115 -1.25 -26.20 18.42
CA GLU A 115 -0.39 -26.46 17.24
C GLU A 115 -1.01 -27.45 16.24
N ASP A 116 -1.91 -28.33 16.70
CA ASP A 116 -2.65 -29.29 15.88
C ASP A 116 -4.03 -28.77 15.41
N ASP A 117 -4.25 -27.45 15.48
CA ASP A 117 -5.50 -26.76 15.18
C ASP A 117 -6.69 -27.13 16.07
N SER A 118 -6.47 -27.89 17.15
CA SER A 118 -7.52 -28.19 18.11
C SER A 118 -7.82 -26.98 19.00
N ALA A 119 -9.02 -27.01 19.61
CA ALA A 119 -9.48 -25.92 20.47
C ALA A 119 -8.60 -25.78 21.72
N LEU A 120 -8.54 -24.54 22.24
CA LEU A 120 -7.86 -24.27 23.49
C LEU A 120 -8.41 -25.14 24.63
N PRO A 121 -7.54 -25.60 25.57
CA PRO A 121 -8.00 -26.25 26.79
C PRO A 121 -9.01 -25.39 27.54
N SER A 122 -9.95 -26.01 28.25
CA SER A 122 -11.04 -25.28 28.93
C SER A 122 -10.61 -24.24 29.97
N TRP A 123 -9.34 -24.26 30.40
CA TRP A 123 -8.76 -23.29 31.33
C TRP A 123 -8.17 -22.06 30.63
N LEU A 124 -8.03 -22.08 29.31
CA LEU A 124 -7.43 -21.01 28.51
C LEU A 124 -8.46 -20.47 27.50
N SER A 125 -8.67 -19.17 27.51
CA SER A 125 -9.55 -18.45 26.58
C SER A 125 -8.81 -17.31 25.93
N PHE A 126 -9.25 -16.89 24.74
CA PHE A 126 -8.69 -15.74 24.02
C PHE A 126 -9.81 -14.80 23.60
N ASN A 127 -9.62 -13.50 23.85
CA ASN A 127 -10.44 -12.43 23.35
C ASN A 127 -9.70 -11.71 22.20
N PRO A 128 -10.18 -11.81 20.95
CA PRO A 128 -9.52 -11.20 19.80
C PRO A 128 -9.55 -9.67 19.79
N GLU A 129 -10.52 -9.03 20.44
CA GLU A 129 -10.61 -7.56 20.51
C GLU A 129 -9.52 -6.97 21.42
N THR A 130 -9.24 -7.65 22.53
CA THR A 130 -8.21 -7.24 23.49
C THR A 130 -6.89 -7.99 23.32
N ARG A 131 -6.84 -8.95 22.39
CA ARG A 131 -5.70 -9.85 22.13
C ARG A 131 -5.14 -10.49 23.39
N THR A 132 -6.01 -10.85 24.33
CA THR A 132 -5.67 -11.37 25.66
C THR A 132 -6.43 -12.66 25.93
#